data_AF-A0A841FL33-F1
#
_entry.id   AF-A0A841FL33-F1
#
_cell.length_a   1.000
_cell.length_b   1.000
_cell.length_c   1.000
_cell.angle_alpha   90.00
_cell.angle_beta   90.00
_cell.angle_gamma   90.00
#
_symmetry.space_group_name_H-M   'P 1'
#
loop_
_entity.id
_entity.type
_entity.pdbx_description
1 polymer ?
#
loop_
_entity_poly.entity_id
_entity_poly.type
_entity_poly.pdbx_seq_one_letter_code
_entity_poly.pdbx_strand_id
1 'polypeptide(L)'
;MSHGWKVRTGAVAAAAVALLGPAAVAAPASAEALSCPRKMFCVWKGADFTGEIYGSDQHDRCWHGITDGRSMANEMRHAVHAFEFSDCTGATFTLEPGFDTATTPFPVNSVRS
;
A
#
# COMPACT_ATOMS: atom_id res chain seq x y z
N MET A 1 21.50 -63.77 -35.14
CA MET A 1 22.86 -63.21 -35.23
C MET A 1 22.73 -62.05 -36.23
N SER A 2 22.87 -60.76 -35.91
CA SER A 2 23.81 -60.14 -34.97
C SER A 2 23.29 -58.77 -34.50
N HIS A 3 23.73 -58.39 -33.30
CA HIS A 3 23.48 -57.14 -32.60
C HIS A 3 24.18 -55.94 -33.27
N GLY A 4 23.57 -54.76 -33.19
CA GLY A 4 24.21 -53.46 -33.44
C GLY A 4 24.03 -52.53 -32.24
N TRP A 5 25.13 -52.19 -31.57
CA TRP A 5 25.23 -51.30 -30.41
C TRP A 5 26.02 -50.04 -30.82
N LYS A 6 25.57 -48.84 -30.40
CA LYS A 6 26.32 -47.67 -29.83
C LYS A 6 25.59 -46.36 -30.19
N VAL A 7 24.88 -45.67 -29.28
CA VAL A 7 25.24 -44.88 -28.06
C VAL A 7 25.81 -43.47 -28.35
N ARG A 8 24.93 -42.48 -28.09
CA ARG A 8 25.10 -41.14 -27.46
C ARG A 8 25.84 -40.00 -28.17
N THR A 9 25.09 -38.91 -28.35
CA THR A 9 25.37 -37.49 -28.02
C THR A 9 24.04 -36.74 -28.26
N GLY A 10 23.46 -35.90 -27.42
CA GLY A 10 24.00 -34.95 -26.45
C GLY A 10 23.32 -33.62 -26.79
N ALA A 11 22.32 -33.20 -26.01
CA ALA A 11 21.81 -31.83 -26.03
C ALA A 11 21.14 -31.53 -24.68
N VAL A 12 21.86 -30.76 -23.88
CA VAL A 12 21.40 -30.18 -22.61
C VAL A 12 20.34 -29.13 -22.95
N ALA A 13 19.07 -29.39 -22.64
CA ALA A 13 18.04 -28.37 -22.66
C ALA A 13 18.12 -27.60 -21.34
N ALA A 14 18.66 -26.38 -21.41
CA ALA A 14 18.62 -25.42 -20.31
C ALA A 14 17.17 -25.05 -20.02
N ALA A 15 16.63 -25.51 -18.89
CA ALA A 15 15.35 -25.08 -18.39
C ALA A 15 15.50 -23.65 -17.81
N ALA A 16 15.05 -22.65 -18.56
CA ALA A 16 14.87 -21.30 -18.05
C ALA A 16 13.67 -21.29 -17.09
N VAL A 17 13.94 -21.26 -15.78
CA VAL A 17 12.92 -21.05 -14.75
C VAL A 17 12.61 -19.55 -14.73
N ALA A 18 11.52 -19.16 -15.38
CA ALA A 18 10.98 -17.81 -15.27
C ALA A 18 10.44 -17.62 -13.85
N LEU A 19 11.12 -16.78 -13.06
CA LEU A 19 10.66 -16.32 -11.76
C LEU A 19 9.44 -15.39 -11.97
N LEU A 20 8.24 -15.96 -11.88
CA LEU A 20 7.00 -15.21 -11.72
C LEU A 20 6.97 -14.65 -10.28
N GLY A 21 7.61 -13.50 -10.08
CA GLY A 21 7.38 -12.69 -8.89
C GLY A 21 5.98 -12.06 -8.97
N PRO A 22 5.22 -11.99 -7.86
CA PRO A 22 3.95 -11.27 -7.85
C PRO A 22 4.22 -9.79 -8.07
N ALA A 23 3.84 -9.29 -9.24
CA ALA A 23 3.74 -7.86 -9.47
C ALA A 23 2.59 -7.34 -8.60
N ALA A 24 2.91 -6.66 -7.50
CA ALA A 24 1.94 -5.90 -6.72
C ALA A 24 1.32 -4.86 -7.66
N VAL A 25 0.04 -5.05 -8.00
CA VAL A 25 -0.71 -4.14 -8.87
C VAL A 25 -0.94 -2.88 -8.05
N ALA A 26 -0.15 -1.83 -8.30
CA ALA A 26 -0.41 -0.52 -7.72
C ALA A 26 -1.76 -0.03 -8.25
N ALA A 27 -2.74 0.12 -7.36
CA ALA A 27 -4.03 0.69 -7.72
C ALA A 27 -3.83 2.17 -8.11
N PRO A 28 -4.50 2.66 -9.16
CA PRO A 28 -4.42 4.07 -9.53
C PRO A 28 -5.10 4.95 -8.47
N ALA A 29 -4.43 6.02 -8.05
CA ALA A 29 -5.00 7.01 -7.16
C ALA A 29 -6.25 7.66 -7.76
N SER A 30 -7.35 7.70 -7.00
CA SER A 30 -8.60 8.35 -7.42
C SER A 30 -8.42 9.86 -7.58
N ALA A 31 -9.21 10.48 -8.46
CA ALA A 31 -9.11 11.92 -8.74
C ALA A 31 -9.26 12.81 -7.48
N GLU A 32 -9.99 12.33 -6.48
CA GLU A 32 -10.16 13.01 -5.19
C GLU A 32 -8.97 12.79 -4.25
N ALA A 33 -8.28 11.66 -4.32
CA ALA A 33 -6.99 11.47 -3.65
C ALA A 33 -5.93 12.45 -4.16
N LEU A 34 -6.00 12.85 -5.44
CA LEU A 34 -5.14 13.89 -6.02
C LEU A 34 -5.31 15.28 -5.37
N SER A 35 -6.39 15.49 -4.60
CA SER A 35 -6.56 16.72 -3.82
C SER A 35 -5.67 16.78 -2.58
N CYS A 36 -5.06 15.65 -2.19
CA CYS A 36 -4.08 15.64 -1.12
C CYS A 36 -2.79 16.34 -1.55
N PRO A 37 -2.36 17.40 -0.85
CA PRO A 37 -1.13 18.09 -1.21
C PRO A 37 0.09 17.17 -1.10
N ARG A 38 1.05 17.36 -2.01
CA ARG A 38 2.32 16.62 -1.97
C ARG A 38 3.01 16.79 -0.62
N LYS A 39 3.67 15.72 -0.15
CA LYS A 39 4.38 15.66 1.15
C LYS A 39 3.47 15.74 2.37
N MET A 40 2.18 15.45 2.20
CA MET A 40 1.22 15.31 3.30
C MET A 40 0.59 13.93 3.25
N PHE A 41 0.03 13.51 4.38
CA PHE A 41 -1.05 12.53 4.34
C PHE A 41 -2.38 13.24 4.48
N CYS A 42 -3.41 12.61 3.96
CA CYS A 42 -4.79 13.08 4.06
C CYS A 42 -5.70 11.94 4.48
N VAL A 43 -6.69 12.27 5.30
CA VAL A 43 -7.73 11.37 5.81
C VAL A 43 -9.06 12.05 5.57
N TRP A 44 -9.97 11.39 4.89
CA TRP A 44 -11.31 11.89 4.63
C TRP A 44 -12.32 11.17 5.53
N LYS A 45 -13.35 11.88 5.98
CA LYS A 45 -14.47 11.30 6.74
C LYS A 45 -15.32 10.33 5.92
N GLY A 46 -15.41 10.52 4.61
CA GLY A 46 -16.13 9.63 3.71
C GLY A 46 -15.22 8.56 3.11
N ALA A 47 -15.85 7.48 2.65
CA ALA A 47 -15.20 6.57 1.70
C ALA A 47 -14.96 7.28 0.36
N ASP A 48 -14.13 6.70 -0.48
CA ASP A 48 -13.82 7.20 -1.83
C ASP A 48 -13.34 8.67 -1.82
N PHE A 49 -12.63 9.09 -0.76
CA PHE A 49 -12.02 10.43 -0.63
C PHE A 49 -13.04 11.58 -0.59
N THR A 50 -14.21 11.33 0.00
CA THR A 50 -15.30 12.31 0.09
C THR A 50 -15.42 12.96 1.47
N GLY A 51 -16.00 14.15 1.52
CA GLY A 51 -16.34 14.84 2.78
C GLY A 51 -15.19 15.65 3.39
N GLU A 52 -15.27 15.86 4.70
CA GLU A 52 -14.27 16.63 5.45
C GLU A 52 -12.90 15.95 5.40
N ILE A 53 -11.85 16.74 5.17
CA ILE A 53 -10.47 16.28 5.03
C ILE A 53 -9.62 16.75 6.22
N TYR A 54 -8.83 15.82 6.74
CA TYR A 54 -7.82 16.02 7.77
C TYR A 54 -6.46 15.73 7.13
N GLY A 55 -5.52 16.68 7.13
CA GLY A 55 -4.19 16.43 6.58
C GLY A 55 -3.08 17.09 7.37
N SER A 56 -1.89 16.49 7.35
CA SER A 56 -0.70 16.98 8.04
C SER A 56 0.57 16.50 7.32
N ASP A 57 1.65 17.24 7.51
CA ASP A 57 3.01 16.92 7.07
C ASP A 57 3.92 16.51 8.25
N GLN A 58 3.35 16.39 9.47
CA GLN A 58 4.13 16.07 10.65
C GLN A 58 4.61 14.62 10.67
N HIS A 59 5.88 14.47 11.03
CA HIS A 59 6.59 13.20 11.17
C HIS A 59 6.93 12.90 12.64
N ASP A 60 7.11 11.62 12.97
CA ASP A 60 7.53 11.08 14.25
C ASP A 60 6.61 11.45 15.44
N ARG A 61 5.36 11.79 15.16
CA ARG A 61 4.37 12.19 16.17
C ARG A 61 3.04 11.52 15.92
N CYS A 62 2.38 11.15 17.02
CA CYS A 62 0.99 10.78 16.95
C CYS A 62 0.16 12.05 16.69
N TRP A 63 -0.60 12.03 15.60
CA TRP A 63 -1.50 13.08 15.23
C TRP A 63 -2.93 12.67 15.56
N HIS A 64 -3.53 13.44 16.46
CA HIS A 64 -4.86 13.22 17.00
C HIS A 64 -5.86 14.21 16.39
N GLY A 65 -7.15 14.04 16.70
CA GLY A 65 -8.21 14.96 16.27
C GLY A 65 -8.86 14.59 14.93
N ILE A 66 -8.40 13.51 14.30
CA ILE A 66 -9.18 12.84 13.26
C ILE A 66 -10.41 12.24 13.93
N THR A 67 -11.58 12.45 13.34
CA THR A 67 -12.82 11.83 13.80
C THR A 67 -13.40 11.00 12.67
N ASP A 68 -13.43 9.68 12.85
CA ASP A 68 -14.10 8.74 11.94
C ASP A 68 -13.58 8.77 10.49
N GLY A 69 -12.26 8.73 10.30
CA GLY A 69 -11.65 8.69 8.96
C GLY A 69 -11.96 7.39 8.22
N ARG A 70 -12.39 7.48 6.95
CA ARG A 70 -12.88 6.34 6.15
C ARG A 70 -12.12 6.10 4.85
N SER A 71 -11.32 7.06 4.39
CA SER A 71 -10.39 6.88 3.27
C SER A 71 -9.14 7.73 3.49
N MET A 72 -8.02 7.34 2.89
CA MET A 72 -6.71 7.95 3.17
C MET A 72 -5.80 7.95 1.95
N ALA A 73 -4.94 8.96 1.86
CA ALA A 73 -3.88 9.06 0.87
C ALA A 73 -2.59 9.46 1.56
N ASN A 74 -1.48 8.86 1.14
CA ASN A 74 -0.15 9.16 1.66
C ASN A 74 0.74 9.70 0.55
N GLU A 75 0.82 11.02 0.42
CA GLU A 75 1.71 11.71 -0.52
C GLU A 75 3.09 12.03 0.08
N MET A 76 3.41 11.46 1.24
CA MET A 76 4.70 11.61 1.91
C MET A 76 5.74 10.66 1.34
N ARG A 77 6.98 10.77 1.84
CA ARG A 77 8.11 9.90 1.44
C ARG A 77 8.35 8.73 2.39
N HIS A 78 7.50 8.59 3.40
CA HIS A 78 7.56 7.58 4.44
C HIS A 78 6.17 7.01 4.70
N ALA A 79 6.13 5.82 5.28
CA ALA A 79 4.88 5.12 5.52
C ALA A 79 4.04 5.83 6.60
N VAL A 80 2.73 5.67 6.51
CA VAL A 80 1.76 6.23 7.45
C VAL A 80 1.07 5.08 8.15
N HIS A 81 1.09 5.09 9.49
CA HIS A 81 0.34 4.16 10.32
C HIS A 81 -0.95 4.82 10.78
N ALA A 82 -2.08 4.24 10.40
CA ALA A 82 -3.40 4.68 10.81
C ALA A 82 -3.92 3.80 11.94
N PHE A 83 -4.57 4.41 12.92
CA PHE A 83 -4.99 3.76 14.15
C PHE A 83 -6.48 3.96 14.42
N GLU A 84 -7.09 2.93 15.01
CA GLU A 84 -8.52 2.91 15.35
C GLU A 84 -8.87 3.91 16.44
N PHE A 85 -7.98 4.15 17.41
CA PHE A 85 -8.23 5.06 18.53
C PHE A 85 -7.36 6.32 18.46
N SER A 86 -7.72 7.33 19.25
CA SER A 86 -7.17 8.69 19.19
C SER A 86 -5.73 8.85 19.66
N ASP A 87 -5.14 7.86 20.35
CA ASP A 87 -3.79 7.95 20.94
C ASP A 87 -2.75 7.06 20.24
N CYS A 88 -2.94 6.79 18.94
CA CYS A 88 -2.17 5.83 18.16
C CYS A 88 -2.14 4.43 18.78
N THR A 89 -3.33 3.95 19.16
CA THR A 89 -3.56 2.64 19.75
C THR A 89 -4.72 1.91 19.06
N GLY A 90 -4.91 0.63 19.40
CA GLY A 90 -5.95 -0.21 18.81
C GLY A 90 -5.49 -0.92 17.53
N ALA A 91 -6.44 -1.29 16.67
CA ALA A 91 -6.11 -1.85 15.37
C ALA A 91 -5.28 -0.85 14.55
N THR A 92 -4.35 -1.36 13.75
CA THR A 92 -3.43 -0.54 12.95
C THR A 92 -3.37 -1.09 11.53
N PHE A 93 -3.30 -0.19 10.54
CA PHE A 93 -2.87 -0.53 9.20
C PHE A 93 -1.85 0.50 8.70
N THR A 94 -1.03 0.09 7.75
CA THR A 94 0.01 0.93 7.16
C THR A 94 -0.35 1.29 5.73
N LEU A 95 -0.17 2.55 5.37
CA LEU A 95 -0.29 3.06 4.02
C LEU A 95 1.10 3.51 3.53
N GLU A 96 1.60 2.84 2.51
CA GLU A 96 2.93 3.08 1.95
C GLU A 96 3.03 4.44 1.23
N PRO A 97 4.25 4.99 1.04
CA PRO A 97 4.45 6.25 0.32
C PRO A 97 3.88 6.21 -1.11
N GLY A 98 3.09 7.22 -1.47
CA GLY A 98 2.45 7.37 -2.78
C GLY A 98 1.25 6.45 -2.99
N PHE A 99 0.76 5.78 -1.95
CA PHE A 99 -0.44 4.95 -2.00
C PHE A 99 -1.62 5.64 -1.33
N ASP A 100 -2.81 5.24 -1.76
CA ASP A 100 -4.08 5.61 -1.20
C ASP A 100 -4.96 4.38 -0.95
N THR A 101 -6.00 4.58 -0.15
CA THR A 101 -7.08 3.62 0.06
C THR A 101 -8.41 4.36 0.12
N ALA A 102 -9.32 3.97 -0.78
CA ALA A 102 -10.69 4.48 -0.82
C ALA A 102 -11.56 3.98 0.35
N THR A 103 -11.10 2.97 1.10
CA THR A 103 -11.81 2.46 2.27
C THR A 103 -10.82 1.93 3.31
N THR A 104 -10.86 2.49 4.51
CA THR A 104 -10.06 2.01 5.64
C THR A 104 -10.71 0.77 6.28
N PRO A 105 -9.92 -0.17 6.82
CA PRO A 105 -10.44 -1.38 7.47
C PRO A 105 -11.24 -1.10 8.76
N PHE A 106 -11.03 0.07 9.36
CA PHE A 106 -11.72 0.58 10.54
C PHE A 106 -11.76 2.11 10.46
N PRO A 107 -12.63 2.80 11.22
CA PRO A 107 -12.58 4.25 11.29
C PRO A 107 -11.27 4.74 11.92
N VAL A 108 -10.55 5.57 11.20
CA VAL A 108 -9.25 6.11 11.63
C VAL A 108 -9.48 7.30 12.54
N ASN A 109 -8.89 7.28 13.73
CA ASN A 109 -9.01 8.37 14.71
C ASN A 109 -7.65 8.98 15.09
N SER A 110 -6.55 8.34 14.71
CA SER A 110 -5.22 8.96 14.77
C SER A 110 -4.29 8.37 13.73
N VAL A 111 -3.21 9.11 13.46
CA VAL A 111 -2.20 8.73 12.48
C VAL A 111 -0.81 9.01 13.06
N ARG A 112 0.14 8.11 12.81
CA ARG A 112 1.58 8.35 13.04
C ARG A 112 2.32 8.11 11.74
N SER A 113 3.17 9.06 11.35
CA SER A 113 4.04 8.93 10.20
C SER A 113 5.49 8.98 10.62
#